data_AF-A0A0J7L4W7-F1
#
_entry.id   AF-A0A0J7L4W7-F1
#
_cell.length_a   1.000
_cell.length_b   1.000
_cell.length_c   1.000
_cell.angle_alpha   90.00
_cell.angle_beta   90.00
_cell.angle_gamma   90.00
#
_symmetry.space_group_name_H-M   'P 1'
#
loop_
_entity.id
_entity.type
_entity.pdbx_description
1 polymer ?
#
loop_
_entity_poly.entity_id
_entity_poly.type
_entity_poly.pdbx_seq_one_letter_code
_entity_poly.pdbx_strand_id
1 'polypeptide(L)'
;MSTDTCEDELVAEIAELRALLHAKEIKLARLRRERQVTQEYGLNNDEICRYSRQLFLTEIGVQGQKKIKDSSVLIVGAGGLGCPAAFYLACAGIGHIGIVDYDNVEINNLHRQLLYTEANIGTAKVIAAAESINRLNSYIKVTPYKIQLNSKNALDIIKNYDIVIDGTDNVATRYLLNDACVLSEKPLVSGSALRFEGHLSVFNYNNGPCYRCIFPEPPPAETVTNCGDGGVLGAELDYLY
;
A
#
# COMPACT_ATOMS: atom_id res chain seq x y z
N MET A 1 25.90 -34.51 -1.80
CA MET A 1 25.23 -34.14 -3.07
C MET A 1 23.81 -34.73 -3.15
N SER A 2 23.08 -34.90 -2.04
CA SER A 2 21.73 -35.52 -2.04
C SER A 2 20.72 -34.81 -1.13
N THR A 3 21.12 -33.76 -0.42
CA THR A 3 20.27 -32.98 0.48
C THR A 3 19.63 -31.80 -0.26
N ASP A 4 20.39 -31.11 -1.12
CA ASP A 4 19.93 -29.93 -1.86
C ASP A 4 18.76 -30.26 -2.81
N THR A 5 18.79 -31.43 -3.46
CA THR A 5 17.69 -31.90 -4.32
C THR A 5 16.37 -32.12 -3.56
N CYS A 6 16.42 -32.48 -2.27
CA CYS A 6 15.21 -32.70 -1.45
C CYS A 6 14.65 -31.36 -0.93
N GLU A 7 15.52 -30.40 -0.61
CA GLU A 7 15.11 -29.06 -0.19
C GLU A 7 14.48 -28.30 -1.37
N ASP A 8 15.11 -28.32 -2.55
CA ASP A 8 14.58 -27.65 -3.74
C ASP A 8 13.21 -28.22 -4.16
N GLU A 9 13.01 -29.54 -4.05
CA GLU A 9 11.73 -30.21 -4.30
C GLU A 9 10.65 -29.74 -3.31
N LEU A 10 10.97 -29.68 -2.01
CA LEU A 10 10.04 -29.18 -0.99
C LEU A 10 9.71 -27.70 -1.19
N VAL A 11 10.69 -26.88 -1.56
CA VAL A 11 10.48 -25.45 -1.89
C VAL A 11 9.53 -25.30 -3.08
N ALA A 12 9.71 -26.12 -4.12
CA ALA A 12 8.83 -26.13 -5.28
C ALA A 12 7.40 -26.57 -4.94
N GLU A 13 7.24 -27.65 -4.16
CA GLU A 13 5.93 -28.13 -3.71
C GLU A 13 5.19 -27.08 -2.86
N ILE A 14 5.91 -26.44 -1.92
CA ILE A 14 5.36 -25.35 -1.10
C ILE A 14 4.91 -24.18 -1.98
N ALA A 15 5.68 -23.82 -3.00
CA ALA A 15 5.31 -22.76 -3.93
C ALA A 15 4.02 -23.09 -4.71
N GLU A 16 3.88 -24.34 -5.17
CA GLU A 16 2.68 -24.81 -5.87
C GLU A 16 1.45 -24.80 -4.95
N LEU A 17 1.58 -25.36 -3.73
CA LEU A 17 0.50 -25.40 -2.75
C LEU A 17 0.05 -24.00 -2.32
N ARG A 18 0.98 -23.05 -2.18
CA ARG A 18 0.66 -21.64 -1.91
C ARG A 18 -0.12 -21.01 -3.05
N ALA A 19 0.27 -21.25 -4.30
CA ALA A 19 -0.48 -20.76 -5.46
C ALA A 19 -1.90 -21.33 -5.51
N LEU A 20 -2.06 -22.62 -5.20
CA LEU A 20 -3.37 -23.28 -5.13
C LEU A 20 -4.23 -22.69 -4.00
N LEU A 21 -3.66 -22.56 -2.79
CA LEU A 21 -4.34 -21.96 -1.64
C LEU A 21 -4.82 -20.55 -1.98
N HIS A 22 -3.95 -19.73 -2.55
CA HIS A 22 -4.27 -18.37 -2.97
C HIS A 22 -5.48 -18.32 -3.92
N ALA A 23 -5.50 -19.17 -4.96
CA ALA A 23 -6.62 -19.25 -5.88
C ALA A 23 -7.95 -19.63 -5.18
N LYS A 24 -7.89 -20.52 -4.18
CA LYS A 24 -9.06 -20.92 -3.38
C LYS A 24 -9.53 -19.81 -2.45
N GLU A 25 -8.62 -19.07 -1.82
CA GLU A 25 -8.93 -17.93 -0.96
C GLU A 25 -9.62 -16.81 -1.75
N ILE A 26 -9.13 -16.48 -2.95
CA ILE A 26 -9.79 -15.52 -3.86
C ILE A 26 -11.22 -15.98 -4.16
N LYS A 27 -11.39 -17.25 -4.52
CA LYS A 27 -12.73 -17.80 -4.83
C LYS A 27 -13.65 -17.74 -3.62
N LEU A 28 -13.15 -18.08 -2.42
CA LEU A 28 -13.92 -18.01 -1.18
C LEU A 28 -14.33 -16.58 -0.85
N ALA A 29 -13.41 -15.62 -0.97
CA ALA A 29 -13.70 -14.20 -0.78
C ALA A 29 -14.80 -13.71 -1.73
N ARG A 30 -14.73 -14.11 -3.01
CA ARG A 30 -15.77 -13.79 -4.01
C ARG A 30 -17.14 -14.34 -3.61
N LEU A 31 -17.21 -15.63 -3.26
CA LEU A 31 -18.46 -16.29 -2.85
C LEU A 31 -19.06 -15.68 -1.57
N ARG A 32 -18.21 -15.26 -0.63
CA ARG A 32 -18.67 -14.55 0.58
C ARG A 32 -19.29 -13.22 0.25
N ARG A 33 -18.67 -12.42 -0.65
CA ARG A 33 -19.23 -11.15 -1.12
C ARG A 33 -20.56 -11.35 -1.84
N GLU A 34 -20.68 -12.35 -2.71
CA GLU A 34 -21.93 -12.66 -3.43
C GLU A 34 -23.09 -13.03 -2.49
N ARG A 35 -22.80 -13.57 -1.30
CA ARG A 35 -23.81 -13.95 -0.30
C ARG A 35 -24.24 -12.81 0.63
N GLN A 36 -23.53 -11.68 0.62
CA GLN A 36 -23.77 -10.62 1.59
C GLN A 36 -24.93 -9.72 1.18
N VAL A 37 -25.93 -9.62 2.05
CA VAL A 37 -26.99 -8.62 1.93
C VAL A 37 -26.44 -7.30 2.44
N THR A 38 -26.31 -6.33 1.55
CA THR A 38 -25.95 -4.95 1.92
C THR A 38 -27.18 -4.31 2.55
N GLN A 39 -27.05 -3.76 3.76
CA GLN A 39 -28.16 -3.03 4.38
C GLN A 39 -28.39 -1.69 3.68
N GLU A 40 -29.53 -1.05 3.95
CA GLU A 40 -29.91 0.26 3.40
C GLU A 40 -28.81 1.34 3.56
N TYR A 41 -27.99 1.22 4.61
CA TYR A 41 -26.89 2.13 4.93
C TYR A 41 -25.54 1.78 4.26
N GLY A 42 -25.48 0.80 3.36
CA GLY A 42 -24.29 0.48 2.55
C GLY A 42 -23.25 -0.45 3.20
N LEU A 43 -23.46 -0.88 4.45
CA LEU A 43 -22.63 -1.85 5.16
C LEU A 43 -23.42 -3.14 5.41
N ASN A 44 -22.75 -4.29 5.32
CA ASN A 44 -23.33 -5.56 5.75
C ASN A 44 -23.06 -5.83 7.25
N ASN A 45 -23.70 -6.86 7.82
CA ASN A 45 -23.58 -7.18 9.24
C ASN A 45 -22.14 -7.50 9.67
N ASP A 46 -21.37 -8.18 8.82
CA ASP A 46 -19.99 -8.54 9.11
C ASP A 46 -19.07 -7.31 9.12
N GLU A 47 -19.31 -6.35 8.22
CA GLU A 47 -18.63 -5.05 8.18
C GLU A 47 -18.99 -4.22 9.42
N ILE A 48 -20.26 -4.17 9.82
CA ILE A 48 -20.68 -3.48 11.06
C ILE A 48 -19.98 -4.08 12.27
N CYS A 49 -19.90 -5.42 12.36
CA CYS A 49 -19.21 -6.10 13.44
C CYS A 49 -17.71 -5.76 13.47
N ARG A 50 -17.04 -5.90 12.30
CA ARG A 50 -15.60 -5.59 12.14
C ARG A 50 -15.27 -4.15 12.49
N TYR A 51 -16.05 -3.20 11.99
CA TYR A 51 -15.82 -1.77 12.14
C TYR A 51 -16.57 -1.16 13.34
N SER A 52 -17.12 -1.97 14.23
CA SER A 52 -17.92 -1.50 15.37
C SER A 52 -17.22 -0.41 16.20
N ARG A 53 -15.91 -0.57 16.47
CA ARG A 53 -15.11 0.39 17.24
C ARG A 53 -14.99 1.78 16.58
N GLN A 54 -14.78 1.83 15.27
CA GLN A 54 -14.69 3.08 14.51
C GLN A 54 -16.07 3.70 14.23
N LEU A 55 -17.12 2.88 14.15
CA LEU A 55 -18.51 3.35 14.03
C LEU A 55 -19.00 4.13 15.26
N PHE A 56 -18.42 3.88 16.44
CA PHE A 56 -18.75 4.65 17.66
C PHE A 56 -18.15 6.06 17.68
N LEU A 57 -17.15 6.36 16.84
CA LEU A 57 -16.59 7.69 16.73
C LEU A 57 -17.58 8.60 16.01
N THR A 58 -17.99 9.69 16.65
CA THR A 58 -19.02 10.62 16.16
C THR A 58 -18.68 11.23 14.80
N GLU A 59 -17.40 11.47 14.55
CA GLU A 59 -16.83 12.04 13.32
C GLU A 59 -16.85 11.06 12.15
N ILE A 60 -16.91 9.75 12.44
CA ILE A 60 -16.99 8.68 11.44
C ILE A 60 -18.44 8.21 11.33
N GLY A 61 -18.95 7.52 12.35
CA GLY A 61 -20.27 6.90 12.31
C GLY A 61 -20.47 5.97 11.10
N VAL A 62 -21.71 5.56 10.85
CA VAL A 62 -22.05 4.70 9.70
C VAL A 62 -21.75 5.39 8.37
N GLN A 63 -22.03 6.70 8.28
CA GLN A 63 -21.86 7.45 7.03
C GLN A 63 -20.39 7.69 6.68
N GLY A 64 -19.55 8.03 7.64
CA GLY A 64 -18.10 8.14 7.45
C GLY A 64 -17.48 6.80 7.10
N GLN A 65 -17.93 5.71 7.74
CA GLN A 65 -17.45 4.38 7.39
C GLN A 65 -17.83 3.98 5.97
N LYS A 66 -19.06 4.28 5.54
CA LYS A 66 -19.48 4.09 4.15
C LYS A 66 -18.58 4.88 3.19
N LYS A 67 -18.25 6.13 3.50
CA LYS A 67 -17.31 6.94 2.69
C LYS A 67 -15.92 6.30 2.61
N ILE A 68 -15.39 5.81 3.72
CA ILE A 68 -14.11 5.08 3.76
C ILE A 68 -14.18 3.84 2.85
N LYS A 69 -15.24 3.04 2.99
CA LYS A 69 -15.49 1.88 2.13
C LYS A 69 -15.63 2.24 0.65
N ASP A 70 -16.24 3.37 0.33
CA ASP A 70 -16.43 3.79 -1.06
C ASP A 70 -15.18 4.46 -1.66
N SER A 71 -14.16 4.73 -0.84
CA SER A 71 -12.93 5.39 -1.26
C SER A 71 -11.87 4.43 -1.80
N SER A 72 -10.98 4.98 -2.61
CA SER A 72 -9.87 4.29 -3.25
C SER A 72 -8.53 5.03 -3.02
N VAL A 73 -7.49 4.29 -2.65
CA VAL A 73 -6.15 4.83 -2.36
C VAL A 73 -5.10 4.13 -3.21
N LEU A 74 -4.24 4.90 -3.88
CA LEU A 74 -3.05 4.39 -4.54
C LEU A 74 -1.84 4.57 -3.64
N ILE A 75 -1.08 3.51 -3.41
CA ILE A 75 0.17 3.55 -2.65
C ILE A 75 1.31 3.24 -3.62
N VAL A 76 2.26 4.16 -3.75
CA VAL A 76 3.44 4.00 -4.60
C VAL A 76 4.65 3.79 -3.71
N GLY A 77 5.28 2.62 -3.86
CA GLY A 77 6.27 2.08 -2.93
C GLY A 77 5.62 1.24 -1.85
N ALA A 78 5.90 -0.06 -1.84
CA ALA A 78 5.46 -1.03 -0.84
C ALA A 78 6.60 -1.38 0.11
N GLY A 79 7.34 -0.34 0.52
CA GLY A 79 8.50 -0.40 1.42
C GLY A 79 8.15 -0.04 2.87
N GLY A 80 9.10 0.58 3.57
CA GLY A 80 8.94 0.90 5.00
C GLY A 80 7.84 1.92 5.31
N LEU A 81 7.49 2.79 4.36
CA LEU A 81 6.38 3.75 4.49
C LEU A 81 5.06 3.19 3.96
N GLY A 82 5.10 2.54 2.80
CA GLY A 82 3.91 2.00 2.15
C GLY A 82 3.28 0.81 2.88
N CYS A 83 4.10 -0.04 3.52
CA CYS A 83 3.61 -1.18 4.29
C CYS A 83 2.67 -0.78 5.44
N PRO A 84 3.08 0.07 6.40
CA PRO A 84 2.18 0.50 7.47
C PRO A 84 0.97 1.27 6.94
N ALA A 85 1.16 2.14 5.93
CA ALA A 85 0.04 2.87 5.32
C ALA A 85 -1.02 1.91 4.77
N ALA A 86 -0.61 0.93 3.95
CA ALA A 86 -1.53 -0.04 3.38
C ALA A 86 -2.19 -0.92 4.44
N PHE A 87 -1.44 -1.31 5.48
CA PHE A 87 -1.96 -2.10 6.60
C PHE A 87 -3.08 -1.36 7.36
N TYR A 88 -2.83 -0.11 7.76
CA TYR A 88 -3.82 0.65 8.53
C TYR A 88 -5.02 1.10 7.70
N LEU A 89 -4.83 1.46 6.43
CA LEU A 89 -5.94 1.71 5.51
C LEU A 89 -6.79 0.44 5.32
N ALA A 90 -6.14 -0.72 5.29
CA ALA A 90 -6.83 -1.98 5.22
C ALA A 90 -7.63 -2.29 6.50
N CYS A 91 -7.06 -2.00 7.68
CA CYS A 91 -7.78 -2.13 8.95
C CYS A 91 -8.99 -1.17 9.02
N ALA A 92 -8.83 0.07 8.56
CA ALA A 92 -9.88 1.09 8.54
C ALA A 92 -11.01 0.76 7.56
N GLY A 93 -10.76 -0.10 6.57
CA GLY A 93 -11.78 -0.57 5.65
C GLY A 93 -11.92 0.24 4.37
N ILE A 94 -10.83 0.82 3.87
CA ILE A 94 -10.80 1.41 2.52
C ILE A 94 -11.26 0.38 1.50
N GLY A 95 -12.16 0.74 0.59
CA GLY A 95 -12.74 -0.23 -0.35
C GLY A 95 -11.75 -0.75 -1.37
N HIS A 96 -10.86 0.12 -1.85
CA HIS A 96 -9.91 -0.23 -2.90
C HIS A 96 -8.51 0.33 -2.61
N ILE A 97 -7.51 -0.55 -2.53
CA ILE A 97 -6.10 -0.17 -2.41
C ILE A 97 -5.36 -0.61 -3.68
N GLY A 98 -4.78 0.33 -4.40
CA GLY A 98 -3.79 0.08 -5.44
C GLY A 98 -2.38 0.09 -4.85
N ILE A 99 -1.53 -0.86 -5.23
CA ILE A 99 -0.14 -0.90 -4.75
C ILE A 99 0.79 -0.99 -5.95
N VAL A 100 1.69 -0.01 -6.09
CA VAL A 100 2.70 0.05 -7.16
C VAL A 100 4.07 -0.16 -6.54
N ASP A 101 4.74 -1.23 -6.95
CA ASP A 101 6.13 -1.51 -6.59
C ASP A 101 6.69 -2.51 -7.63
N TYR A 102 7.97 -2.39 -7.97
CA TYR A 102 8.62 -3.25 -8.94
C TYR A 102 9.54 -4.31 -8.31
N ASP A 103 9.85 -4.17 -7.02
CA ASP A 103 10.77 -5.04 -6.32
C ASP A 103 10.13 -6.37 -5.87
N ASN A 104 10.99 -7.30 -5.50
CA ASN A 104 10.63 -8.48 -4.73
C ASN A 104 10.96 -8.26 -3.24
N VAL A 105 10.41 -9.12 -2.38
CA VAL A 105 10.69 -9.12 -0.94
C VAL A 105 12.10 -9.65 -0.69
N GLU A 106 12.85 -8.96 0.16
CA GLU A 106 14.22 -9.32 0.56
C GLU A 106 14.37 -9.34 2.09
N ILE A 107 15.23 -10.22 2.60
CA ILE A 107 15.44 -10.42 4.04
C ILE A 107 15.92 -9.15 4.77
N ASN A 108 16.80 -8.37 4.14
CA ASN A 108 17.35 -7.11 4.64
C ASN A 108 16.28 -6.02 4.86
N ASN A 109 15.07 -6.23 4.34
CA ASN A 109 13.98 -5.27 4.37
C ASN A 109 12.87 -5.64 5.37
N LEU A 110 12.86 -6.88 5.86
CA LEU A 110 11.79 -7.41 6.72
C LEU A 110 11.68 -6.67 8.07
N HIS A 111 12.78 -6.11 8.60
CA HIS A 111 12.79 -5.39 9.87
C HIS A 111 11.94 -4.10 9.88
N ARG A 112 11.52 -3.59 8.71
CA ARG A 112 10.69 -2.39 8.57
C ARG A 112 9.52 -2.54 7.60
N GLN A 113 9.34 -3.71 6.99
CA GLN A 113 8.30 -3.95 5.99
C GLN A 113 7.30 -4.99 6.51
N LEU A 114 6.46 -4.54 7.45
CA LEU A 114 5.58 -5.39 8.27
C LEU A 114 4.53 -6.22 7.51
N LEU A 115 4.28 -5.92 6.22
CA LEU A 115 3.38 -6.73 5.40
C LEU A 115 3.98 -8.06 4.96
N TYR A 116 5.30 -8.25 5.13
CA TYR A 116 6.02 -9.41 4.63
C TYR A 116 6.57 -10.29 5.74
N THR A 117 6.78 -11.55 5.42
CA THR A 117 7.40 -12.55 6.29
C THR A 117 8.55 -13.23 5.53
N GLU A 118 9.38 -14.02 6.21
CA GLU A 118 10.44 -14.81 5.56
C GLU A 118 9.89 -15.73 4.47
N ALA A 119 8.66 -16.22 4.64
CA ALA A 119 7.97 -17.01 3.63
C ALA A 119 7.73 -16.26 2.31
N ASN A 120 7.78 -14.92 2.29
CA ASN A 120 7.54 -14.11 1.10
C ASN A 120 8.83 -13.77 0.33
N ILE A 121 10.02 -14.11 0.82
CA ILE A 121 11.29 -13.78 0.17
C ILE A 121 11.28 -14.23 -1.32
N GLY A 122 11.71 -13.34 -2.21
CA GLY A 122 11.70 -13.57 -3.67
C GLY A 122 10.34 -13.34 -4.36
N THR A 123 9.24 -13.25 -3.61
CA THR A 123 7.93 -12.91 -4.16
C THR A 123 7.85 -11.41 -4.46
N ALA A 124 7.13 -11.02 -5.51
CA ALA A 124 6.88 -9.61 -5.81
C ALA A 124 6.20 -8.91 -4.63
N LYS A 125 6.73 -7.76 -4.20
CA LYS A 125 6.21 -7.00 -3.04
C LYS A 125 4.71 -6.74 -3.16
N VAL A 126 4.25 -6.29 -4.33
CA VAL A 126 2.83 -6.00 -4.59
C VAL A 126 1.92 -7.23 -4.43
N ILE A 127 2.41 -8.43 -4.76
CA ILE A 127 1.64 -9.67 -4.63
C ILE A 127 1.59 -10.09 -3.17
N ALA A 128 2.75 -10.12 -2.49
CA ALA A 128 2.83 -10.45 -1.08
C ALA A 128 2.00 -9.48 -0.22
N ALA A 129 2.03 -8.18 -0.54
CA ALA A 129 1.22 -7.16 0.13
C ALA A 129 -0.28 -7.41 -0.07
N ALA A 130 -0.71 -7.69 -1.30
CA ALA A 130 -2.10 -7.99 -1.60
C ALA A 130 -2.60 -9.24 -0.86
N GLU A 131 -1.77 -10.29 -0.78
CA GLU A 131 -2.09 -11.48 0.00
C GLU A 131 -2.23 -11.17 1.50
N SER A 132 -1.26 -10.47 2.09
CA SER A 132 -1.29 -10.08 3.50
C SER A 132 -2.52 -9.23 3.84
N ILE A 133 -2.84 -8.24 3.01
CA ILE A 133 -4.03 -7.40 3.19
C ILE A 133 -5.32 -8.21 3.04
N ASN A 134 -5.42 -9.10 2.06
CA ASN A 134 -6.62 -9.92 1.89
C ASN A 134 -6.84 -10.91 3.04
N ARG A 135 -5.76 -11.46 3.63
CA ARG A 135 -5.85 -12.27 4.85
C ARG A 135 -6.34 -11.45 6.05
N LEU A 136 -5.92 -10.19 6.15
CA LEU A 136 -6.31 -9.26 7.21
C LEU A 136 -7.78 -8.80 7.07
N ASN A 137 -8.16 -8.36 5.87
CA ASN A 137 -9.46 -7.80 5.56
C ASN A 137 -9.94 -8.15 4.15
N SER A 138 -10.69 -9.24 4.03
CA SER A 138 -11.24 -9.73 2.76
C SER A 138 -12.35 -8.85 2.13
N TYR A 139 -12.78 -7.77 2.79
CA TYR A 139 -13.72 -6.80 2.21
C TYR A 139 -13.07 -5.88 1.18
N ILE A 140 -11.75 -5.76 1.24
CA ILE A 140 -10.99 -4.78 0.47
C ILE A 140 -10.63 -5.36 -0.88
N LYS A 141 -10.76 -4.55 -1.94
CA LYS A 141 -10.17 -4.85 -3.23
C LYS A 141 -8.72 -4.39 -3.19
N VAL A 142 -7.77 -5.27 -3.48
CA VAL A 142 -6.37 -4.89 -3.66
C VAL A 142 -5.99 -5.08 -5.13
N THR A 143 -5.34 -4.09 -5.74
CA THR A 143 -4.85 -4.17 -7.12
C THR A 143 -3.33 -4.01 -7.14
N PRO A 144 -2.59 -5.11 -7.38
CA PRO A 144 -1.14 -5.06 -7.47
C PRO A 144 -0.69 -4.59 -8.85
N TYR A 145 0.26 -3.66 -8.90
CA TYR A 145 0.93 -3.21 -10.10
C TYR A 145 2.43 -3.49 -9.99
N LYS A 146 2.88 -4.64 -10.51
CA LYS A 146 4.31 -5.02 -10.53
C LYS A 146 5.06 -4.27 -11.62
N ILE A 147 5.20 -2.96 -11.46
CA ILE A 147 5.80 -2.04 -12.44
C ILE A 147 6.50 -0.89 -11.72
N GLN A 148 7.49 -0.31 -12.37
CA GLN A 148 8.05 0.97 -11.94
C GLN A 148 7.16 2.10 -12.46
N LEU A 149 6.77 3.02 -11.57
CA LEU A 149 6.04 4.20 -11.96
C LEU A 149 6.95 5.13 -12.79
N ASN A 150 6.44 5.64 -13.90
CA ASN A 150 7.15 6.56 -14.78
C ASN A 150 6.18 7.50 -15.49
N SER A 151 6.69 8.46 -16.24
CA SER A 151 5.88 9.46 -16.94
C SER A 151 4.88 8.89 -17.96
N LYS A 152 5.10 7.66 -18.45
CA LYS A 152 4.20 7.01 -19.42
C LYS A 152 2.99 6.32 -18.78
N ASN A 153 3.08 5.94 -17.50
CA ASN A 153 2.02 5.18 -16.83
C ASN A 153 1.39 5.91 -15.63
N ALA A 154 2.04 6.94 -15.08
CA ALA A 154 1.62 7.59 -13.83
C ALA A 154 0.18 8.13 -13.90
N LEU A 155 -0.13 8.94 -14.91
CA LEU A 155 -1.45 9.55 -15.06
C LEU A 155 -2.57 8.51 -15.24
N ASP A 156 -2.30 7.47 -16.04
CA ASP A 156 -3.29 6.43 -16.32
C ASP A 156 -3.65 5.61 -15.09
N ILE A 157 -2.71 5.43 -14.16
CA ILE A 157 -2.94 4.72 -12.91
C ILE A 157 -3.61 5.65 -11.90
N ILE A 158 -3.02 6.84 -11.66
CA ILE A 158 -3.42 7.79 -10.60
C ILE A 158 -4.86 8.26 -10.75
N LYS A 159 -5.33 8.51 -11.99
CA LYS A 159 -6.70 9.01 -12.23
C LYS A 159 -7.80 8.10 -11.67
N ASN A 160 -7.52 6.81 -11.49
CA ASN A 160 -8.49 5.82 -11.01
C ASN A 160 -8.63 5.77 -9.48
N TYR A 161 -7.89 6.61 -8.74
CA TYR A 161 -7.87 6.62 -7.28
C TYR A 161 -8.29 7.99 -6.73
N ASP A 162 -8.80 8.01 -5.51
CA ASP A 162 -9.23 9.26 -4.85
C ASP A 162 -8.06 9.97 -4.17
N ILE A 163 -7.14 9.20 -3.57
CA ILE A 163 -5.96 9.71 -2.85
C ILE A 163 -4.72 8.94 -3.28
N VAL A 164 -3.58 9.63 -3.40
CA VAL A 164 -2.28 9.01 -3.67
C VAL A 164 -1.37 9.15 -2.45
N ILE A 165 -0.66 8.07 -2.12
CA ILE A 165 0.36 8.01 -1.07
C ILE A 165 1.71 7.77 -1.72
N ASP A 166 2.65 8.70 -1.52
CA ASP A 166 4.07 8.51 -1.80
C ASP A 166 4.74 7.84 -0.61
N GLY A 167 4.96 6.53 -0.74
CA GLY A 167 5.76 5.71 0.17
C GLY A 167 7.14 5.38 -0.42
N THR A 168 7.61 6.16 -1.39
CA THR A 168 8.90 5.96 -2.04
C THR A 168 10.03 6.72 -1.33
N ASP A 169 11.23 6.19 -1.42
CA ASP A 169 12.45 6.84 -0.95
C ASP A 169 13.22 7.56 -2.08
N ASN A 170 12.57 7.73 -3.24
CA ASN A 170 13.18 8.24 -4.46
C ASN A 170 12.67 9.65 -4.79
N VAL A 171 13.60 10.62 -4.78
CA VAL A 171 13.28 12.03 -5.05
C VAL A 171 12.64 12.23 -6.42
N ALA A 172 13.17 11.61 -7.48
CA ALA A 172 12.61 11.75 -8.83
C ALA A 172 11.17 11.23 -8.92
N THR A 173 10.87 10.14 -8.22
CA THR A 173 9.51 9.58 -8.16
C THR A 173 8.55 10.50 -7.41
N ARG A 174 9.02 11.17 -6.34
CA ARG A 174 8.22 12.18 -5.63
C ARG A 174 7.83 13.36 -6.52
N TYR A 175 8.75 13.88 -7.32
CA TYR A 175 8.44 14.93 -8.29
C TYR A 175 7.45 14.46 -9.36
N LEU A 176 7.64 13.25 -9.89
CA LEU A 176 6.70 12.64 -10.84
C LEU A 176 5.30 12.49 -10.24
N LEU A 177 5.21 12.00 -9.00
CA LEU A 177 3.94 11.83 -8.28
C LEU A 177 3.25 13.17 -8.05
N ASN A 178 3.99 14.18 -7.61
CA ASN A 178 3.48 15.54 -7.48
C ASN A 178 2.84 16.01 -8.78
N ASP A 179 3.59 15.95 -9.88
CA ASP A 179 3.15 16.48 -11.17
C ASP A 179 1.92 15.73 -11.68
N ALA A 180 1.92 14.40 -11.56
CA ALA A 180 0.80 13.57 -11.96
C ALA A 180 -0.45 13.79 -11.08
N CYS A 181 -0.28 14.02 -9.78
CA CYS A 181 -1.37 14.32 -8.84
C CYS A 181 -1.98 15.70 -9.13
N VAL A 182 -1.16 16.72 -9.39
CA VAL A 182 -1.65 18.05 -9.80
C VAL A 182 -2.44 17.95 -11.10
N LEU A 183 -1.90 17.28 -12.13
CA LEU A 183 -2.56 17.12 -13.42
C LEU A 183 -3.85 16.29 -13.36
N SER A 184 -3.97 15.40 -12.38
CA SER A 184 -5.15 14.54 -12.19
C SER A 184 -6.09 15.03 -11.09
N GLU A 185 -5.81 16.22 -10.52
CA GLU A 185 -6.56 16.82 -9.40
C GLU A 185 -6.72 15.89 -8.19
N LYS A 186 -5.65 15.14 -7.86
CA LYS A 186 -5.63 14.20 -6.73
C LYS A 186 -4.80 14.75 -5.57
N PRO A 187 -5.28 14.64 -4.32
CA PRO A 187 -4.45 14.91 -3.15
C PRO A 187 -3.31 13.90 -3.06
N LEU A 188 -2.14 14.39 -2.66
CA LEU A 188 -0.93 13.59 -2.46
C LEU A 188 -0.52 13.65 -1.00
N VAL A 189 -0.50 12.50 -0.33
CA VAL A 189 0.11 12.34 0.99
C VAL A 189 1.52 11.82 0.77
N SER A 190 2.54 12.61 1.11
CA SER A 190 3.94 12.23 0.92
C SER A 190 4.65 12.11 2.25
N GLY A 191 5.23 10.92 2.48
CA GLY A 191 6.07 10.61 3.61
C GLY A 191 7.53 10.46 3.17
N SER A 192 8.46 10.78 4.07
CA SER A 192 9.87 10.48 3.88
C SER A 192 10.54 10.26 5.22
N ALA A 193 11.48 9.32 5.30
CA ALA A 193 12.29 9.14 6.50
C ALA A 193 13.77 9.05 6.12
N LEU A 194 14.62 9.79 6.84
CA LEU A 194 16.06 9.76 6.67
C LEU A 194 16.71 9.76 8.05
N ARG A 195 17.49 8.71 8.35
CA ARG A 195 18.14 8.50 9.66
C ARG A 195 17.13 8.51 10.82
N PHE A 196 17.06 9.61 11.56
CA PHE A 196 16.24 9.83 12.76
C PHE A 196 15.09 10.84 12.52
N GLU A 197 14.89 11.26 11.27
CA GLU A 197 13.93 12.29 10.91
C GLU A 197 12.87 11.71 9.97
N GLY A 198 11.60 11.91 10.34
CA GLY A 198 10.44 11.59 9.51
C GLY A 198 9.70 12.87 9.14
N HIS A 199 9.38 13.04 7.85
CA HIS A 199 8.53 14.12 7.35
C HIS A 199 7.26 13.53 6.75
N LEU A 200 6.14 14.21 6.99
CA LEU A 200 4.84 13.89 6.41
C LEU A 200 4.15 15.20 5.98
N SER A 201 3.57 15.22 4.79
CA SER A 201 2.80 16.37 4.31
C SER A 201 1.69 15.95 3.36
N VAL A 202 0.63 16.76 3.33
CA VAL A 202 -0.48 16.62 2.38
C VAL A 202 -0.41 17.76 1.39
N PHE A 203 -0.31 17.43 0.12
CA PHE A 203 -0.22 18.35 -1.01
C PHE A 203 -1.45 18.26 -1.90
N ASN A 204 -1.72 19.33 -2.64
CA ASN A 204 -2.79 19.38 -3.64
C ASN A 204 -4.18 19.02 -3.09
N TYR A 205 -4.42 19.28 -1.80
CA TYR A 205 -5.72 19.10 -1.16
C TYR A 205 -6.45 20.45 -1.10
N ASN A 206 -7.70 20.51 -1.56
CA ASN A 206 -8.53 21.72 -1.57
C ASN A 206 -7.83 22.98 -2.15
N ASN A 207 -7.21 22.86 -3.32
CA ASN A 207 -6.38 23.91 -3.95
C ASN A 207 -5.19 24.38 -3.10
N GLY A 208 -4.73 23.55 -2.17
CA GLY A 208 -3.51 23.77 -1.40
C GLY A 208 -2.23 23.67 -2.25
N PRO A 209 -1.06 24.00 -1.68
CA PRO A 209 0.21 23.98 -2.42
C PRO A 209 0.56 22.57 -2.89
N CYS A 210 1.24 22.48 -4.03
CA CYS A 210 1.88 21.26 -4.48
C CYS A 210 3.33 21.20 -3.96
N TYR A 211 3.98 20.04 -4.07
CA TYR A 211 5.37 19.86 -3.66
C TYR A 211 6.30 20.87 -4.36
N ARG A 212 6.08 21.13 -5.66
CA ARG A 212 6.84 22.12 -6.42
C ARG A 212 6.61 23.58 -5.99
N CYS A 213 5.53 23.89 -5.29
CA CYS A 213 5.36 25.23 -4.71
C CYS A 213 6.38 25.50 -3.59
N ILE A 214 6.87 24.45 -2.93
CA ILE A 214 7.85 24.55 -1.84
C ILE A 214 9.26 24.24 -2.37
N PHE A 215 9.38 23.24 -3.23
CA PHE A 215 10.64 22.78 -3.83
C PHE A 215 10.52 22.80 -5.37
N PRO A 216 10.78 23.95 -6.02
CA PRO A 216 10.45 24.13 -7.44
C PRO A 216 11.20 23.20 -8.39
N GLU A 217 12.49 23.02 -8.15
CA GLU A 217 13.40 22.29 -9.03
C GLU A 217 13.93 21.01 -8.36
N PRO A 218 13.93 19.88 -9.08
CA PRO A 218 14.53 18.67 -8.58
C PRO A 218 16.05 18.86 -8.42
N PRO A 219 16.65 18.33 -7.33
CA PRO A 219 18.09 18.37 -7.17
C PRO A 219 18.78 17.59 -8.29
N PRO A 220 20.02 17.96 -8.68
CA PRO A 220 20.80 17.20 -9.66
C PRO A 220 20.91 15.74 -9.25
N ALA A 221 20.78 14.81 -10.20
CA ALA A 221 20.78 13.37 -9.94
C ALA A 221 22.02 12.89 -9.15
N GLU A 222 23.16 13.57 -9.34
CA GLU A 222 24.44 13.30 -8.68
C GLU A 222 24.45 13.60 -7.17
N THR A 223 23.47 14.38 -6.68
CA THR A 223 23.40 14.84 -5.28
C THR A 223 22.35 14.11 -4.45
N VAL A 224 21.61 13.17 -5.06
CA VAL A 224 20.53 12.44 -4.40
C VAL A 224 21.10 11.19 -3.72
N THR A 225 21.21 11.21 -2.40
CA THR A 225 21.44 9.99 -1.59
C THR A 225 20.12 9.26 -1.40
N ASN A 226 20.05 7.98 -1.77
CA ASN A 226 18.89 7.14 -1.48
C ASN A 226 18.92 6.68 -0.02
N CYS A 227 17.74 6.46 0.58
CA CYS A 227 17.63 6.05 1.99
C CYS A 227 18.32 4.70 2.28
N GLY A 228 18.50 3.85 1.26
CA GLY A 228 19.29 2.62 1.33
C GLY A 228 20.76 2.82 1.72
N ASP A 229 21.35 3.99 1.45
CA ASP A 229 22.76 4.27 1.72
C ASP A 229 22.99 4.89 3.12
N GLY A 230 21.93 5.34 3.79
CA GLY A 230 22.01 6.06 5.08
C GLY A 230 21.65 5.23 6.31
N GLY A 231 21.02 4.07 6.14
CA GLY A 231 20.42 3.29 7.22
C GLY A 231 19.13 3.94 7.77
N VAL A 232 18.14 3.11 8.14
CA VAL A 232 16.85 3.57 8.70
C VAL A 232 16.45 2.66 9.85
N LEU A 233 15.99 3.24 10.96
CA LEU A 233 15.51 2.50 12.14
C LEU A 233 14.00 2.26 12.03
N GLY A 234 13.56 1.00 12.05
CA GLY A 234 12.18 0.61 11.77
C GLY A 234 11.12 1.23 12.70
N ALA A 235 11.46 1.51 13.96
CA ALA A 235 10.50 2.02 14.95
C ALA A 235 10.02 3.46 14.70
N GLU A 236 10.75 4.28 13.93
CA GLU A 236 10.35 5.66 13.64
C GLU A 236 9.33 5.78 12.51
N LEU A 237 9.24 4.77 11.65
CA LEU A 237 8.29 4.74 10.54
C LEU A 237 6.84 4.42 10.99
N ASP A 238 6.69 3.82 12.17
CA ASP A 238 5.40 3.40 12.73
C ASP A 238 4.82 4.41 13.76
N TYR A 239 5.60 5.41 14.18
CA TYR A 239 5.22 6.38 15.21
C TYR A 239 5.36 7.83 14.71
N LEU A 240 4.39 8.27 13.91
CA LEU A 240 4.04 9.69 13.82
C LEU A 240 2.68 9.87 14.52
N TYR A 241 2.73 10.17 15.82
CA TYR A 241 1.62 10.73 16.60
C TYR A 241 1.81 12.23 16.74
#